data_AF-A0A6G9ZD45-F1
#
_entry.id   AF-A0A6G9ZD45-F1
#
_cell.length_a   1.000
_cell.length_b   1.000
_cell.length_c   1.000
_cell.angle_alpha   90.00
_cell.angle_beta   90.00
_cell.angle_gamma   90.00
#
_symmetry.space_group_name_H-M   'P 1'
#
loop_
_entity.id
_entity.type
_entity.pdbx_description
1 polymer ?
#
loop_
_entity_poly.entity_id
_entity_poly.type
_entity_poly.pdbx_seq_one_letter_code
_entity_poly.pdbx_strand_id
1 'polypeptide(L)'
;MAQVSADDNQLWASDDQRNVYVMVNALYRPEDAGRSWFWTGRFGAPLWGGGGTHLPADTKAWSLSVLSKFRDRTWTDSAGNAQPAGGADCTTAFVLNDEGNRITILDPWLTGGDDYSYRMATPMGGRLRAQALSSAGSVTFIVDRYGHLFTRNWDFDQSGTDQIFFRYSYENQRGKPTAPDATVLVADNLAPVHSFAAYQLPASDWVEQPAIDGTITDRISIQKIDGQTGSAARILRVEGERNGETGYWEKPITADAWTFVGTGDPLRGNALAQNSNAYDLAAPSGISYSANLFGADVELHDFDTAVADNDLILRDPATGATATLVLHTVDGLRPELSLDELTRALRDHTTFGKRSADLDGTDRKFYGVLELPDSVRGALPGLPESLRQAVEYLTGGREFTDYGQGAGPADLAGHGRSVTVNIHEMVLHGDHTLTMHRSGRGPDAGS
;
A
#
# COMPACT_ATOMS: atom_id res chain seq x y z
N MET A 1 -23.72 2.00 -14.14
CA MET A 1 -23.04 2.30 -15.42
C MET A 1 -21.92 1.29 -15.56
N ALA A 2 -21.81 0.61 -16.70
CA ALA A 2 -20.72 -0.34 -16.90
C ALA A 2 -19.38 0.39 -17.08
N GLN A 3 -18.32 -0.13 -16.47
CA GLN A 3 -16.97 0.45 -16.52
C GLN A 3 -15.96 -0.62 -16.91
N VAL A 4 -14.85 -0.21 -17.53
CA VAL A 4 -13.76 -1.12 -17.90
C VAL A 4 -12.41 -0.49 -17.57
N SER A 5 -11.45 -1.32 -17.20
CA SER A 5 -10.06 -0.95 -17.01
C SER A 5 -9.16 -2.08 -17.50
N ALA A 6 -8.03 -1.76 -18.12
CA ALA A 6 -7.12 -2.74 -18.69
C ALA A 6 -5.69 -2.36 -18.36
N ASP A 7 -4.91 -3.36 -17.95
CA ASP A 7 -3.47 -3.27 -17.83
C ASP A 7 -2.86 -4.63 -18.18
N ASP A 8 -1.77 -4.58 -18.94
CA ASP A 8 -1.06 -5.76 -19.42
C ASP A 8 -1.97 -6.81 -20.11
N ASN A 9 -1.90 -8.07 -19.68
CA ASN A 9 -2.67 -9.20 -20.19
C ASN A 9 -4.06 -9.34 -19.57
N GLN A 10 -4.56 -8.32 -18.87
CA GLN A 10 -5.87 -8.38 -18.22
C GLN A 10 -6.74 -7.16 -18.53
N LEU A 11 -8.04 -7.42 -18.58
CA LEU A 11 -9.08 -6.40 -18.64
C LEU A 11 -10.14 -6.76 -17.61
N TRP A 12 -10.53 -5.80 -16.80
CA TRP A 12 -11.60 -5.93 -15.85
C TRP A 12 -12.78 -5.08 -16.30
N ALA A 13 -13.99 -5.59 -16.06
CA ALA A 13 -15.23 -4.90 -16.32
C ALA A 13 -16.11 -4.93 -15.06
N SER A 14 -16.85 -3.86 -14.83
CA SER A 14 -17.94 -3.84 -13.86
C SER A 14 -19.27 -3.53 -14.54
N ASP A 15 -20.34 -4.13 -14.04
CA ASP A 15 -21.70 -3.84 -14.49
C ASP A 15 -22.40 -2.78 -13.60
N ASP A 16 -23.67 -2.54 -13.85
CA ASP A 16 -24.48 -1.60 -13.08
C ASP A 16 -24.82 -2.08 -11.65
N GLN A 17 -24.72 -3.39 -11.40
CA GLN A 17 -24.81 -4.02 -10.08
C GLN A 17 -23.45 -4.08 -9.37
N ARG A 18 -22.39 -3.53 -9.99
CA ARG A 18 -21.00 -3.52 -9.51
C ARG A 18 -20.32 -4.88 -9.50
N ASN A 19 -20.91 -5.92 -10.12
CA ASN A 19 -20.24 -7.21 -10.27
C ASN A 19 -18.94 -7.01 -11.05
N VAL A 20 -17.85 -7.65 -10.61
CA VAL A 20 -16.56 -7.61 -11.29
C VAL A 20 -16.39 -8.84 -12.18
N TYR A 21 -16.01 -8.60 -13.43
CA TYR A 21 -15.66 -9.62 -14.42
C TYR A 21 -14.24 -9.40 -14.91
N VAL A 22 -13.49 -10.47 -15.07
CA VAL A 22 -12.09 -10.41 -15.50
C VAL A 22 -11.90 -11.20 -16.77
N MET A 23 -11.27 -10.56 -17.74
CA MET A 23 -10.68 -11.19 -18.92
C MET A 23 -9.18 -11.33 -18.71
N VAL A 24 -8.66 -12.54 -18.83
CA VAL A 24 -7.21 -12.81 -18.91
C VAL A 24 -6.80 -13.12 -20.35
N ASN A 25 -5.49 -13.09 -20.61
CA ASN A 25 -4.88 -13.30 -21.93
C ASN A 25 -5.14 -12.17 -22.94
N ALA A 26 -5.40 -10.94 -22.48
CA ALA A 26 -5.70 -9.80 -23.34
C ALA A 26 -4.60 -9.44 -24.36
N LEU A 27 -3.34 -9.83 -24.09
CA LEU A 27 -2.21 -9.64 -25.01
C LEU A 27 -2.09 -10.72 -26.10
N TYR A 28 -2.84 -11.83 -25.99
CA TYR A 28 -2.84 -12.89 -27.00
C TYR A 28 -3.95 -12.65 -28.01
N ARG A 29 -3.82 -13.27 -29.20
CA ARG A 29 -4.89 -13.20 -30.20
C ARG A 29 -6.05 -14.10 -29.75
N PRO A 30 -7.31 -13.69 -29.96
CA PRO A 30 -8.47 -14.52 -29.61
C PRO A 30 -8.40 -15.93 -30.21
N GLU A 31 -7.83 -16.06 -31.41
CA GLU A 31 -7.67 -17.33 -32.14
C GLU A 31 -6.51 -18.24 -31.64
N ASP A 32 -5.67 -17.79 -30.72
CA ASP A 32 -4.61 -18.62 -30.15
C ASP A 32 -5.22 -19.68 -29.21
N ALA A 33 -5.54 -20.86 -29.75
CA ALA A 33 -6.28 -21.92 -29.04
C ALA A 33 -5.64 -22.38 -27.70
N GLY A 34 -4.34 -22.16 -27.51
CA GLY A 34 -3.66 -22.44 -26.23
C GLY A 34 -3.70 -21.31 -25.20
N ARG A 35 -4.13 -20.10 -25.59
CA ARG A 35 -4.16 -18.87 -24.76
C ARG A 35 -5.30 -17.95 -25.18
N SER A 36 -6.47 -18.52 -25.44
CA SER A 36 -7.66 -17.75 -25.81
C SER A 36 -8.03 -16.77 -24.69
N TRP A 37 -8.72 -15.69 -25.05
CA TRP A 37 -9.35 -14.82 -24.06
C TRP A 37 -10.30 -15.64 -23.19
N PHE A 38 -10.14 -15.50 -21.88
CA PHE A 38 -10.95 -16.21 -20.90
C PHE A 38 -11.60 -15.21 -19.96
N TRP A 39 -12.92 -15.24 -19.92
CA TRP A 39 -13.74 -14.41 -19.02
C TRP A 39 -14.19 -15.22 -17.81
N THR A 40 -14.10 -14.62 -16.63
CA THR A 40 -14.60 -15.19 -15.38
C THR A 40 -15.20 -14.11 -14.49
N GLY A 41 -16.25 -14.45 -13.76
CA GLY A 41 -16.75 -13.67 -12.62
C GLY A 41 -16.21 -14.18 -11.28
N ARG A 42 -15.36 -15.21 -11.28
CA ARG A 42 -14.73 -15.72 -10.07
C ARG A 42 -13.64 -14.78 -9.62
N PHE A 43 -13.62 -14.50 -8.32
CA PHE A 43 -12.67 -13.60 -7.70
C PHE A 43 -12.32 -14.08 -6.30
N GLY A 44 -11.06 -13.91 -5.93
CA GLY A 44 -10.55 -14.20 -4.60
C GLY A 44 -9.81 -15.52 -4.49
N ALA A 45 -9.27 -15.74 -3.29
CA ALA A 45 -8.26 -16.73 -3.01
C ALA A 45 -8.73 -18.20 -3.22
N PRO A 46 -7.82 -19.09 -3.65
CA PRO A 46 -6.53 -18.77 -4.28
C PRO A 46 -6.77 -18.34 -5.72
N LEU A 47 -6.24 -17.18 -6.13
CA LEU A 47 -6.14 -16.71 -7.51
C LEU A 47 -7.33 -17.12 -8.39
N TRP A 48 -8.42 -16.35 -8.32
CA TRP A 48 -9.68 -16.60 -9.07
C TRP A 48 -10.45 -17.85 -8.63
N GLY A 49 -10.10 -18.44 -7.49
CA GLY A 49 -10.78 -19.61 -6.91
C GLY A 49 -12.09 -19.26 -6.18
N GLY A 50 -12.27 -18.00 -5.79
CA GLY A 50 -13.42 -17.56 -4.99
C GLY A 50 -14.71 -17.28 -5.76
N GLY A 51 -15.75 -16.89 -5.01
CA GLY A 51 -17.13 -16.76 -5.49
C GLY A 51 -17.44 -15.52 -6.34
N GLY A 52 -16.48 -14.59 -6.48
CA GLY A 52 -16.70 -13.30 -7.11
C GLY A 52 -16.56 -12.14 -6.12
N THR A 53 -16.68 -10.91 -6.64
CA THR A 53 -16.62 -9.68 -5.84
C THR A 53 -17.40 -8.56 -6.54
N HIS A 54 -17.75 -7.54 -5.77
CA HIS A 54 -18.29 -6.29 -6.28
C HIS A 54 -17.33 -5.13 -6.02
N LEU A 55 -17.45 -4.06 -6.81
CA LEU A 55 -16.89 -2.78 -6.40
C LEU A 55 -17.62 -2.28 -5.14
N PRO A 56 -16.90 -1.71 -4.15
CA PRO A 56 -17.48 -1.04 -3.00
C PRO A 56 -18.63 -0.09 -3.38
N ALA A 57 -19.62 0.06 -2.48
CA ALA A 57 -20.78 0.91 -2.74
C ALA A 57 -20.41 2.39 -2.88
N ASP A 58 -19.35 2.82 -2.19
CA ASP A 58 -18.80 4.17 -2.15
C ASP A 58 -17.67 4.40 -3.19
N THR A 59 -17.54 3.54 -4.22
CA THR A 59 -16.55 3.76 -5.28
C THR A 59 -16.80 5.06 -6.04
N LYS A 60 -15.79 5.93 -6.03
CA LYS A 60 -15.68 7.14 -6.86
C LYS A 60 -15.02 6.85 -8.20
N ALA A 61 -13.88 6.17 -8.16
CA ALA A 61 -13.08 5.79 -9.31
C ALA A 61 -12.35 4.48 -9.02
N TRP A 62 -11.99 3.74 -10.05
CA TRP A 62 -11.12 2.57 -9.89
C TRP A 62 -10.27 2.35 -11.13
N SER A 63 -9.12 1.69 -10.95
CA SER A 63 -8.23 1.29 -12.04
C SER A 63 -7.63 -0.08 -11.77
N LEU A 64 -7.58 -0.90 -12.81
CA LEU A 64 -6.79 -2.13 -12.80
C LEU A 64 -5.31 -1.79 -12.92
N SER A 65 -4.49 -2.63 -12.30
CA SER A 65 -3.04 -2.64 -12.40
C SER A 65 -2.55 -4.09 -12.39
N VAL A 66 -1.62 -4.41 -13.28
CA VAL A 66 -0.96 -5.72 -13.35
C VAL A 66 0.54 -5.52 -13.37
N LEU A 67 1.26 -5.86 -12.30
CA LEU A 67 2.71 -5.95 -12.32
C LEU A 67 3.13 -7.31 -12.88
N SER A 68 3.63 -7.31 -14.12
CA SER A 68 3.91 -8.56 -14.84
C SER A 68 5.38 -8.96 -14.81
N LYS A 69 5.63 -10.24 -14.57
CA LYS A 69 6.99 -10.83 -14.73
C LYS A 69 7.49 -10.81 -16.16
N PHE A 70 6.62 -10.67 -17.16
CA PHE A 70 7.01 -10.69 -18.57
C PHE A 70 7.32 -9.29 -19.11
N ARG A 71 6.46 -8.31 -18.78
CA ARG A 71 6.57 -6.93 -19.27
C ARG A 71 7.40 -6.06 -18.34
N ASP A 72 7.01 -5.98 -17.06
CA ASP A 72 7.72 -5.16 -16.08
C ASP A 72 9.02 -5.81 -15.63
N ARG A 73 8.98 -7.14 -15.42
CA ARG A 73 10.06 -8.00 -14.90
C ARG A 73 10.49 -7.69 -13.48
N THR A 74 10.68 -6.42 -13.18
CA THR A 74 11.10 -5.91 -11.88
C THR A 74 10.27 -4.70 -11.45
N TRP A 75 10.33 -4.40 -10.17
CA TRP A 75 9.89 -3.15 -9.55
C TRP A 75 11.03 -2.62 -8.66
N THR A 76 10.99 -1.33 -8.32
CA THR A 76 12.02 -0.68 -7.50
C THR A 76 11.49 -0.43 -6.09
N ASP A 77 12.18 -0.97 -5.08
CA ASP A 77 11.86 -0.75 -3.66
C ASP A 77 12.37 0.61 -3.14
N SER A 78 12.04 0.96 -1.90
CA SER A 78 12.43 2.23 -1.27
C SER A 78 13.95 2.35 -1.04
N ALA A 79 14.71 1.25 -1.05
CA ALA A 79 16.17 1.25 -1.07
C ALA A 79 16.76 1.37 -2.48
N GLY A 80 15.94 1.38 -3.53
CA GLY A 80 16.37 1.46 -4.93
C GLY A 80 16.79 0.12 -5.52
N ASN A 81 16.48 -1.00 -4.88
CA ASN A 81 16.79 -2.32 -5.41
C ASN A 81 15.75 -2.73 -6.47
N ALA A 82 16.21 -3.35 -7.56
CA ALA A 82 15.33 -3.90 -8.60
C ALA A 82 14.88 -5.32 -8.21
N GLN A 83 13.73 -5.41 -7.54
CA GLN A 83 13.13 -6.65 -7.08
C GLN A 83 12.35 -7.32 -8.23
N PRO A 84 12.40 -8.65 -8.38
CA PRO A 84 11.65 -9.33 -9.43
C PRO A 84 10.14 -9.26 -9.14
N ALA A 85 9.34 -9.08 -10.20
CA ALA A 85 7.89 -9.21 -10.13
C ALA A 85 7.49 -10.67 -9.80
N GLY A 86 6.39 -10.83 -9.06
CA GLY A 86 5.89 -12.11 -8.57
C GLY A 86 5.62 -13.14 -9.69
N GLY A 87 5.75 -14.43 -9.35
CA GLY A 87 5.63 -15.52 -10.31
C GLY A 87 4.25 -15.67 -10.94
N ALA A 88 3.20 -15.16 -10.30
CA ALA A 88 1.82 -15.17 -10.77
C ALA A 88 1.36 -13.83 -11.38
N ASP A 89 2.30 -12.89 -11.59
CA ASP A 89 2.01 -11.45 -11.70
C ASP A 89 1.36 -10.93 -10.39
N CYS A 90 1.32 -9.61 -10.19
CA CYS A 90 0.54 -9.00 -9.08
C CYS A 90 -0.62 -8.22 -9.72
N THR A 91 -1.85 -8.67 -9.46
CA THR A 91 -3.06 -8.12 -10.10
C THR A 91 -3.90 -7.41 -9.06
N THR A 92 -4.05 -6.10 -9.20
CA THR A 92 -4.78 -5.31 -8.20
C THR A 92 -5.68 -4.30 -8.88
N ALA A 93 -6.96 -4.26 -8.50
CA ALA A 93 -7.78 -3.09 -8.74
C ALA A 93 -7.68 -2.14 -7.54
N PHE A 94 -7.26 -0.91 -7.82
CA PHE A 94 -7.24 0.18 -6.85
C PHE A 94 -8.55 0.94 -6.93
N VAL A 95 -9.29 1.02 -5.83
CA VAL A 95 -10.63 1.59 -5.77
C VAL A 95 -10.64 2.78 -4.83
N LEU A 96 -10.79 3.98 -5.39
CA LEU A 96 -10.90 5.23 -4.66
C LEU A 96 -12.32 5.39 -4.10
N ASN A 97 -12.43 5.67 -2.80
CA ASN A 97 -13.72 5.95 -2.16
C ASN A 97 -14.28 7.35 -2.52
N ASP A 98 -15.55 7.59 -2.18
CA ASP A 98 -16.28 8.82 -2.48
C ASP A 98 -15.63 10.07 -1.85
N GLU A 99 -15.11 9.95 -0.63
CA GLU A 99 -14.38 11.03 0.04
C GLU A 99 -13.01 11.30 -0.62
N GLY A 100 -12.47 10.35 -1.38
CA GLY A 100 -11.20 10.48 -2.11
C GLY A 100 -9.96 10.29 -1.25
N ASN A 101 -10.08 9.85 -0.01
CA ASN A 101 -8.98 9.70 0.96
C ASN A 101 -8.58 8.23 1.22
N ARG A 102 -9.33 7.27 0.69
CA ARG A 102 -9.06 5.83 0.82
C ARG A 102 -9.00 5.14 -0.52
N ILE A 103 -8.01 4.26 -0.67
CA ILE A 103 -7.90 3.38 -1.82
C ILE A 103 -8.00 1.94 -1.31
N THR A 104 -9.14 1.31 -1.52
CA THR A 104 -9.32 -0.13 -1.27
C THR A 104 -8.61 -0.90 -2.37
N ILE A 105 -7.93 -1.99 -2.01
CA ILE A 105 -7.36 -2.92 -2.98
C ILE A 105 -8.22 -4.16 -3.13
N LEU A 106 -8.51 -4.52 -4.38
CA LEU A 106 -9.10 -5.80 -4.73
C LEU A 106 -8.03 -6.60 -5.46
N ASP A 107 -7.57 -7.68 -4.82
CA ASP A 107 -6.56 -8.57 -5.37
C ASP A 107 -7.08 -10.03 -5.33
N PRO A 108 -6.99 -10.80 -6.43
CA PRO A 108 -7.51 -12.16 -6.48
C PRO A 108 -6.73 -13.16 -5.61
N TRP A 109 -5.58 -12.77 -5.07
CA TRP A 109 -4.88 -13.49 -4.01
C TRP A 109 -5.57 -13.37 -2.65
N LEU A 110 -6.31 -12.29 -2.43
CA LEU A 110 -7.00 -12.01 -1.17
C LEU A 110 -8.37 -12.66 -1.12
N THR A 111 -8.98 -12.67 0.07
CA THR A 111 -10.31 -13.23 0.27
C THR A 111 -11.31 -12.55 -0.67
N GLY A 112 -12.05 -13.35 -1.44
CA GLY A 112 -13.15 -12.85 -2.28
C GLY A 112 -14.39 -12.54 -1.43
N GLY A 113 -15.50 -12.14 -2.06
CA GLY A 113 -16.78 -11.97 -1.36
C GLY A 113 -16.89 -10.68 -0.55
N ASP A 114 -16.72 -9.54 -1.24
CA ASP A 114 -16.92 -8.17 -0.71
C ASP A 114 -16.13 -7.88 0.57
N ASP A 115 -14.89 -8.36 0.62
CA ASP A 115 -13.88 -7.94 1.60
C ASP A 115 -13.16 -6.69 1.09
N TYR A 116 -13.32 -5.58 1.81
CA TYR A 116 -12.74 -4.27 1.50
C TYR A 116 -11.80 -3.78 2.62
N SER A 117 -11.26 -4.73 3.38
CA SER A 117 -10.47 -4.45 4.57
C SER A 117 -9.07 -3.92 4.24
N TYR A 118 -8.44 -4.41 3.18
CA TYR A 118 -7.11 -3.97 2.75
C TYR A 118 -7.15 -2.66 1.99
N ARG A 119 -6.35 -1.70 2.44
CA ARG A 119 -6.37 -0.32 1.95
C ARG A 119 -4.98 0.27 1.88
N MET A 120 -4.79 1.14 0.89
CA MET A 120 -3.66 2.06 0.76
C MET A 120 -4.13 3.47 1.13
N ALA A 121 -3.41 4.15 2.01
CA ALA A 121 -3.62 5.57 2.29
C ALA A 121 -3.22 6.47 1.11
N THR A 122 -3.97 7.55 0.90
CA THR A 122 -3.55 8.69 0.05
C THR A 122 -2.44 9.51 0.74
N PRO A 123 -1.83 10.52 0.07
CA PRO A 123 -0.82 11.38 0.68
C PRO A 123 -1.28 12.06 1.98
N MET A 124 -0.30 12.59 2.72
CA MET A 124 -0.51 13.32 3.98
C MET A 124 -1.21 12.48 5.05
N GLY A 125 -0.75 11.24 5.23
CA GLY A 125 -1.32 10.31 6.21
C GLY A 125 -2.75 9.89 5.88
N GLY A 126 -3.07 9.65 4.61
CA GLY A 126 -4.41 9.23 4.19
C GLY A 126 -5.44 10.34 4.24
N ARG A 127 -5.01 11.60 4.21
CA ARG A 127 -5.93 12.76 4.31
C ARG A 127 -6.18 13.45 2.99
N LEU A 128 -5.27 13.37 2.01
CA LEU A 128 -5.51 14.00 0.71
C LEU A 128 -6.79 13.45 0.07
N ARG A 129 -7.67 14.34 -0.36
CA ARG A 129 -8.89 14.01 -1.12
C ARG A 129 -8.64 14.04 -2.62
N ALA A 130 -8.33 12.88 -3.18
CA ALA A 130 -8.21 12.70 -4.61
C ALA A 130 -9.57 12.83 -5.33
N GLN A 131 -9.54 13.40 -6.53
CA GLN A 131 -10.67 13.48 -7.45
C GLN A 131 -10.68 12.35 -8.45
N ALA A 132 -9.50 11.88 -8.86
CA ALA A 132 -9.37 10.76 -9.78
C ALA A 132 -8.15 9.90 -9.46
N LEU A 133 -8.19 8.67 -10.00
CA LEU A 133 -7.17 7.65 -9.84
C LEU A 133 -6.97 6.92 -11.18
N SER A 134 -5.72 6.60 -11.50
CA SER A 134 -5.34 5.67 -12.57
C SER A 134 -4.11 4.88 -12.13
N SER A 135 -4.03 3.60 -12.47
CA SER A 135 -2.92 2.73 -12.04
C SER A 135 -2.40 1.86 -13.19
N ALA A 136 -1.12 1.51 -13.16
CA ALA A 136 -0.49 0.55 -14.08
C ALA A 136 0.80 -0.04 -13.48
N GLY A 137 0.95 -1.37 -13.50
CA GLY A 137 2.13 -2.07 -13.01
C GLY A 137 2.55 -1.69 -11.59
N SER A 138 1.58 -1.68 -10.69
CA SER A 138 1.64 -1.31 -9.26
C SER A 138 1.99 0.15 -8.98
N VAL A 139 1.98 1.01 -10.00
CA VAL A 139 2.10 2.45 -9.84
C VAL A 139 0.73 3.09 -9.91
N THR A 140 0.30 3.73 -8.83
CA THR A 140 -0.94 4.50 -8.75
C THR A 140 -0.66 5.98 -8.96
N PHE A 141 -1.48 6.66 -9.76
CA PHE A 141 -1.44 8.08 -10.06
C PHE A 141 -2.77 8.72 -9.66
N ILE A 142 -2.72 9.78 -8.86
CA ILE A 142 -3.90 10.51 -8.38
C ILE A 142 -3.75 12.02 -8.58
N VAL A 143 -4.88 12.71 -8.59
CA VAL A 143 -4.97 14.17 -8.64
C VAL A 143 -6.00 14.68 -7.63
N ASP A 144 -5.73 15.79 -6.95
CA ASP A 144 -6.71 16.44 -6.07
C ASP A 144 -7.52 17.55 -6.80
N ARG A 145 -8.45 18.22 -6.10
CA ARG A 145 -9.30 19.27 -6.70
C ARG A 145 -8.54 20.53 -7.15
N TYR A 146 -7.33 20.72 -6.64
CA TYR A 146 -6.46 21.85 -6.96
C TYR A 146 -5.40 21.49 -8.00
N GLY A 147 -5.36 20.25 -8.47
CA GLY A 147 -4.42 19.81 -9.49
C GLY A 147 -3.07 19.37 -8.94
N HIS A 148 -2.97 19.08 -7.63
CA HIS A 148 -1.79 18.44 -7.06
C HIS A 148 -1.75 16.98 -7.48
N LEU A 149 -0.62 16.54 -8.00
CA LEU A 149 -0.45 15.27 -8.70
C LEU A 149 0.50 14.38 -7.89
N PHE A 150 0.13 13.12 -7.64
CA PHE A 150 0.94 12.20 -6.85
C PHE A 150 1.01 10.82 -7.49
N THR A 151 2.17 10.19 -7.41
CA THR A 151 2.35 8.78 -7.79
C THR A 151 2.91 7.96 -6.64
N ARG A 152 2.55 6.67 -6.56
CA ARG A 152 3.12 5.73 -5.60
C ARG A 152 3.29 4.35 -6.22
N ASN A 153 4.48 3.76 -6.05
CA ASN A 153 4.74 2.36 -6.40
C ASN A 153 4.45 1.49 -5.18
N TRP A 154 3.31 0.80 -5.19
CA TRP A 154 2.82 0.03 -4.05
C TRP A 154 1.77 -0.98 -4.50
N ASP A 155 1.83 -2.18 -3.94
CA ASP A 155 0.80 -3.21 -4.00
C ASP A 155 0.88 -4.09 -2.73
N PHE A 156 0.05 -5.12 -2.66
CA PHE A 156 0.01 -6.03 -1.52
C PHE A 156 1.35 -6.73 -1.26
N ASP A 157 2.02 -7.21 -2.31
CA ASP A 157 3.32 -7.88 -2.23
C ASP A 157 4.42 -6.91 -1.74
N GLN A 158 4.38 -5.66 -2.18
CA GLN A 158 5.37 -4.63 -1.82
C GLN A 158 5.16 -4.07 -0.40
N SER A 159 3.96 -4.21 0.15
CA SER A 159 3.55 -3.53 1.39
C SER A 159 4.15 -4.06 2.68
N GLY A 160 4.76 -5.25 2.67
CA GLY A 160 5.14 -5.98 3.89
C GLY A 160 4.22 -7.14 4.22
N THR A 161 3.09 -7.27 3.52
CA THR A 161 1.98 -8.11 3.94
C THR A 161 2.09 -9.56 3.49
N ASP A 162 2.64 -9.83 2.30
CA ASP A 162 2.70 -11.19 1.73
C ASP A 162 3.95 -11.97 2.20
N GLN A 163 4.01 -12.17 3.51
CA GLN A 163 5.14 -12.80 4.19
C GLN A 163 5.24 -14.30 3.88
N ILE A 164 4.22 -14.91 3.25
CA ILE A 164 4.28 -16.31 2.84
C ILE A 164 5.34 -16.51 1.74
N PHE A 165 5.44 -15.57 0.80
CA PHE A 165 6.33 -15.71 -0.36
C PHE A 165 7.58 -14.86 -0.28
N PHE A 166 7.54 -13.75 0.44
CA PHE A 166 8.60 -12.76 0.43
C PHE A 166 9.16 -12.47 1.82
N ARG A 167 10.40 -11.96 1.85
CA ARG A 167 11.05 -11.44 3.06
C ARG A 167 11.04 -9.93 3.02
N TYR A 168 10.84 -9.33 4.18
CA TYR A 168 10.80 -7.88 4.35
C TYR A 168 11.76 -7.43 5.45
N SER A 169 12.33 -6.23 5.31
CA SER A 169 13.28 -5.69 6.28
C SER A 169 13.21 -4.16 6.33
N TYR A 170 13.15 -3.61 7.54
CA TYR A 170 13.36 -2.17 7.78
C TYR A 170 14.84 -1.80 7.75
N GLU A 171 15.74 -2.77 7.99
CA GLU A 171 17.18 -2.53 7.84
C GLU A 171 17.53 -2.24 6.38
N ASN A 172 18.53 -1.37 6.19
CA ASN A 172 18.96 -0.96 4.86
C ASN A 172 19.43 -2.14 3.99
N GLN A 173 18.72 -2.37 2.88
CA GLN A 173 19.01 -3.41 1.90
C GLN A 173 19.83 -2.90 0.70
N ARG A 174 20.21 -1.63 0.67
CA ARG A 174 20.92 -1.02 -0.46
C ARG A 174 22.25 -1.73 -0.74
N GLY A 175 22.47 -2.07 -2.00
CA GLY A 175 23.71 -2.69 -2.46
C GLY A 175 23.79 -4.20 -2.18
N LYS A 176 22.79 -4.80 -1.54
CA LYS A 176 22.63 -6.25 -1.51
C LYS A 176 22.17 -6.76 -2.89
N PRO A 177 22.57 -7.97 -3.30
CA PRO A 177 22.15 -8.53 -4.58
C PRO A 177 20.65 -8.82 -4.58
N THR A 178 19.95 -8.55 -5.68
CA THR A 178 18.54 -8.95 -5.84
C THR A 178 18.43 -10.31 -6.50
N ALA A 179 17.36 -11.04 -6.18
CA ALA A 179 17.09 -12.32 -6.82
C ALA A 179 16.83 -12.11 -8.33
N PRO A 180 17.36 -12.99 -9.20
CA PRO A 180 17.23 -12.83 -10.65
C PRO A 180 15.79 -13.01 -11.16
N ASP A 181 14.96 -13.76 -10.43
CA ASP A 181 13.55 -13.98 -10.71
C ASP A 181 12.79 -14.43 -9.45
N ALA A 182 11.45 -14.47 -9.55
CA ALA A 182 10.58 -14.85 -8.45
C ALA A 182 10.79 -16.30 -7.96
N THR A 183 11.23 -17.22 -8.82
CA THR A 183 11.49 -18.61 -8.41
C THR A 183 12.69 -18.67 -7.47
N VAL A 184 13.76 -17.96 -7.83
CA VAL A 184 14.95 -17.85 -6.97
C VAL A 184 14.63 -17.08 -5.69
N LEU A 185 13.80 -16.04 -5.77
CA LEU A 185 13.36 -15.29 -4.60
C LEU A 185 12.62 -16.17 -3.59
N VAL A 186 11.63 -16.95 -4.05
CA VAL A 186 10.88 -17.88 -3.18
C VAL A 186 11.81 -18.97 -2.63
N ALA A 187 12.72 -19.51 -3.44
CA ALA A 187 13.68 -20.50 -2.96
C ALA A 187 14.63 -19.93 -1.88
N ASP A 188 15.06 -18.68 -2.03
CA ASP A 188 15.88 -17.97 -1.04
C ASP A 188 15.10 -17.70 0.26
N ASN A 189 13.80 -17.39 0.17
CA ASN A 189 12.93 -17.24 1.34
C ASN A 189 12.80 -18.54 2.15
N LEU A 190 12.79 -19.71 1.48
CA LEU A 190 12.71 -21.02 2.13
C LEU A 190 14.07 -21.56 2.63
N ALA A 191 15.17 -20.90 2.28
CA ALA A 191 16.51 -21.34 2.65
C ALA A 191 16.87 -20.89 4.08
N PRO A 192 17.68 -21.68 4.81
CA PRO A 192 18.13 -21.29 6.16
C PRO A 192 19.17 -20.15 6.14
N VAL A 193 19.73 -19.85 4.98
CA VAL A 193 20.69 -18.77 4.78
C VAL A 193 20.29 -18.02 3.52
N HIS A 194 20.10 -16.72 3.68
CA HIS A 194 19.62 -15.86 2.62
C HIS A 194 20.76 -15.16 1.89
N SER A 195 20.71 -15.18 0.57
CA SER A 195 21.73 -14.63 -0.32
C SER A 195 21.30 -13.32 -0.97
N PHE A 196 20.00 -13.00 -0.96
CA PHE A 196 19.45 -11.84 -1.65
C PHE A 196 18.83 -10.80 -0.70
N ALA A 197 18.70 -9.58 -1.21
CA ALA A 197 18.02 -8.48 -0.55
C ALA A 197 16.57 -8.88 -0.22
N ALA A 198 16.15 -8.63 1.02
CA ALA A 198 14.74 -8.58 1.36
C ALA A 198 14.07 -7.37 0.66
N TYR A 199 12.75 -7.36 0.57
CA TYR A 199 12.00 -6.19 0.16
C TYR A 199 12.17 -5.09 1.23
N GLN A 200 12.64 -3.92 0.82
CA GLN A 200 12.85 -2.81 1.76
C GLN A 200 11.50 -2.30 2.28
N LEU A 201 11.39 -2.21 3.61
CA LEU A 201 10.37 -1.46 4.32
C LEU A 201 10.95 -0.17 4.92
N PRO A 202 10.13 0.87 5.14
CA PRO A 202 8.74 0.98 4.70
C PRO A 202 8.62 0.96 3.16
N ALA A 203 7.46 0.54 2.66
CA ALA A 203 7.19 0.52 1.23
C ALA A 203 7.28 1.95 0.64
N SER A 204 7.44 2.07 -0.68
CA SER A 204 7.60 3.38 -1.32
C SER A 204 6.49 4.36 -0.94
N ASP A 205 6.87 5.58 -0.58
CA ASP A 205 5.92 6.65 -0.26
C ASP A 205 5.38 7.32 -1.54
N TRP A 206 4.40 8.20 -1.36
CA TRP A 206 3.89 9.06 -2.40
C TRP A 206 4.95 10.07 -2.86
N VAL A 207 5.07 10.21 -4.17
CA VAL A 207 5.93 11.21 -4.82
C VAL A 207 5.05 12.22 -5.52
N GLU A 208 5.11 13.47 -5.04
CA GLU A 208 4.48 14.61 -5.70
C GLU A 208 5.12 14.84 -7.08
N GLN A 209 4.28 15.05 -8.08
CA GLN A 209 4.70 15.33 -9.45
C GLN A 209 4.72 16.84 -9.68
N PRO A 210 5.60 17.34 -10.57
CA PRO A 210 5.63 18.75 -10.94
C PRO A 210 4.25 19.27 -11.35
N ALA A 211 3.91 20.48 -10.91
CA ALA A 211 2.68 21.15 -11.33
C ALA A 211 2.67 21.40 -12.86
N ILE A 212 1.48 21.41 -13.43
CA ILE A 212 1.27 21.73 -14.85
C ILE A 212 0.91 23.21 -14.99
N ASP A 213 1.65 23.92 -15.86
CA ASP A 213 1.37 25.31 -16.24
C ASP A 213 0.36 25.36 -17.41
N GLY A 214 -0.92 25.26 -17.07
CA GLY A 214 -2.05 25.27 -17.99
C GLY A 214 -3.33 24.81 -17.31
N THR A 215 -4.44 24.78 -18.04
CA THR A 215 -5.69 24.23 -17.50
C THR A 215 -5.64 22.71 -17.55
N ILE A 216 -6.03 22.04 -16.46
CA ILE A 216 -6.14 20.57 -16.42
C ILE A 216 -7.50 20.11 -15.89
N THR A 217 -7.84 18.84 -16.18
CA THR A 217 -9.04 18.17 -15.69
C THR A 217 -8.71 17.01 -14.76
N ASP A 218 -9.74 16.41 -14.15
CA ASP A 218 -9.63 15.17 -13.38
C ASP A 218 -9.37 13.92 -14.25
N ARG A 219 -9.36 14.03 -15.58
CA ARG A 219 -9.12 12.89 -16.47
C ARG A 219 -7.62 12.63 -16.63
N ILE A 220 -7.11 11.73 -15.79
CA ILE A 220 -5.71 11.29 -15.77
C ILE A 220 -5.53 9.87 -16.30
N SER A 221 -4.32 9.54 -16.77
CA SER A 221 -3.94 8.16 -17.08
C SER A 221 -2.46 7.92 -16.79
N ILE A 222 -2.13 6.70 -16.36
CA ILE A 222 -0.77 6.17 -16.35
C ILE A 222 -0.69 4.96 -17.27
N GLN A 223 0.41 4.83 -18.00
CA GLN A 223 0.62 3.70 -18.92
C GLN A 223 2.08 3.25 -18.92
N LYS A 224 2.29 1.94 -19.13
CA LYS A 224 3.62 1.36 -19.34
C LYS A 224 4.21 1.85 -20.66
N ILE A 225 5.52 2.07 -20.69
CA ILE A 225 6.24 2.40 -21.92
C ILE A 225 6.60 1.10 -22.65
N ASP A 226 6.20 0.98 -23.90
CA ASP A 226 6.50 -0.19 -24.71
C ASP A 226 8.00 -0.43 -24.87
N GLY A 227 8.42 -1.68 -24.69
CA GLY A 227 9.82 -2.10 -24.78
C GLY A 227 10.69 -1.74 -23.57
N GLN A 228 10.13 -1.13 -22.51
CA GLN A 228 10.84 -0.80 -21.28
C GLN A 228 10.33 -1.63 -20.09
N THR A 229 11.20 -1.83 -19.10
CA THR A 229 10.97 -2.67 -17.91
C THR A 229 11.12 -1.83 -16.64
N GLY A 230 10.61 -2.31 -15.50
CA GLY A 230 10.71 -1.61 -14.22
C GLY A 230 9.57 -0.63 -13.95
N SER A 231 9.34 -0.30 -12.68
CA SER A 231 8.26 0.60 -12.24
C SER A 231 8.44 2.07 -12.69
N ALA A 232 9.66 2.48 -13.04
CA ALA A 232 9.94 3.81 -13.60
C ALA A 232 9.59 3.97 -15.09
N ALA A 233 9.32 2.87 -15.81
CA ALA A 233 9.02 2.90 -17.24
C ALA A 233 7.55 3.26 -17.52
N ARG A 234 7.11 4.44 -17.08
CA ARG A 234 5.71 4.91 -17.17
C ARG A 234 5.60 6.29 -17.80
N ILE A 235 4.52 6.51 -18.53
CA ILE A 235 4.07 7.84 -18.98
C ILE A 235 2.85 8.24 -18.18
N LEU A 236 2.88 9.43 -17.61
CA LEU A 236 1.73 10.09 -17.00
C LEU A 236 1.06 10.98 -18.05
N ARG A 237 -0.26 11.03 -18.05
CA ARG A 237 -1.05 11.96 -18.85
C ARG A 237 -2.13 12.63 -18.04
N VAL A 238 -2.37 13.90 -18.33
CA VAL A 238 -3.42 14.71 -17.72
C VAL A 238 -4.12 15.49 -18.84
N GLU A 239 -5.42 15.25 -19.03
CA GLU A 239 -6.21 16.01 -20.00
C GLU A 239 -6.26 17.49 -19.60
N GLY A 240 -6.23 18.38 -20.59
CA GLY A 240 -6.23 19.81 -20.32
C GLY A 240 -6.21 20.68 -21.58
N GLU A 241 -5.93 21.96 -21.37
CA GLU A 241 -5.87 22.97 -22.41
C GLU A 241 -4.61 23.83 -22.24
N ARG A 242 -4.02 24.21 -23.38
CA ARG A 242 -2.96 25.21 -23.44
C ARG A 242 -3.28 26.24 -24.52
N ASN A 243 -3.35 27.51 -24.12
CA ASN A 243 -3.59 28.64 -25.03
C ASN A 243 -4.84 28.48 -25.93
N GLY A 244 -5.94 27.92 -25.41
CA GLY A 244 -7.17 27.70 -26.17
C GLY A 244 -7.18 26.43 -27.04
N GLU A 245 -6.09 25.66 -27.07
CA GLU A 245 -6.03 24.35 -27.74
C GLU A 245 -6.21 23.24 -26.71
N THR A 246 -7.17 22.33 -26.95
CA THR A 246 -7.45 21.18 -26.10
C THR A 246 -6.56 19.98 -26.43
N GLY A 247 -6.26 19.18 -25.42
CA GLY A 247 -5.39 18.02 -25.55
C GLY A 247 -5.05 17.40 -24.22
N TYR A 248 -3.79 17.00 -24.06
CA TYR A 248 -3.29 16.48 -22.79
C TYR A 248 -1.83 16.84 -22.57
N TRP A 249 -1.45 16.93 -21.32
CA TRP A 249 -0.06 17.01 -20.86
C TRP A 249 0.47 15.61 -20.67
N GLU A 250 1.69 15.34 -21.12
CA GLU A 250 2.37 14.08 -20.85
C GLU A 250 3.82 14.26 -20.40
N LYS A 251 4.29 13.30 -19.60
CA LYS A 251 5.71 13.15 -19.26
C LYS A 251 6.03 11.72 -18.84
N PRO A 252 7.28 11.25 -19.00
CA PRO A 252 7.78 10.13 -18.23
C PRO A 252 7.64 10.39 -16.72
N ILE A 253 7.32 9.37 -15.93
CA ILE A 253 7.11 9.52 -14.47
C ILE A 253 8.32 10.18 -13.77
N THR A 254 9.54 9.88 -14.21
CA THR A 254 10.79 10.42 -13.65
C THR A 254 11.22 11.78 -14.22
N ALA A 255 10.47 12.36 -15.18
CA ALA A 255 10.82 13.64 -15.78
C ALA A 255 10.26 14.82 -14.96
N ASP A 256 10.99 15.94 -14.97
CA ASP A 256 10.61 17.14 -14.23
C ASP A 256 9.66 18.07 -15.02
N ALA A 257 9.49 17.83 -16.32
CA ALA A 257 8.76 18.74 -17.20
C ALA A 257 7.66 18.03 -17.99
N TRP A 258 6.54 18.73 -18.16
CA TRP A 258 5.39 18.31 -18.96
C TRP A 258 5.47 18.82 -20.39
N THR A 259 5.05 17.99 -21.34
CA THR A 259 4.86 18.38 -22.74
C THR A 259 3.37 18.36 -23.07
N PHE A 260 2.87 19.44 -23.67
CA PHE A 260 1.49 19.49 -24.14
C PHE A 260 1.37 18.87 -25.54
N VAL A 261 0.36 18.03 -25.72
CA VAL A 261 -0.01 17.41 -26.99
C VAL A 261 -1.43 17.85 -27.34
N GLY A 262 -1.55 18.71 -28.35
CA GLY A 262 -2.84 19.16 -28.86
C GLY A 262 -3.56 18.04 -29.61
N THR A 263 -4.83 17.85 -29.31
CA THR A 263 -5.70 16.89 -30.02
C THR A 263 -6.85 17.58 -30.73
N GLY A 264 -7.28 18.75 -30.25
CA GLY A 264 -8.46 19.47 -30.74
C GLY A 264 -9.80 18.82 -30.35
N ASP A 265 -9.77 17.71 -29.62
CA ASP A 265 -10.97 17.06 -29.11
C ASP A 265 -11.54 17.83 -27.91
N PRO A 266 -12.87 17.88 -27.71
CA PRO A 266 -13.45 18.48 -26.51
C PRO A 266 -12.98 17.76 -25.23
N LEU A 267 -12.72 18.55 -24.19
CA LEU A 267 -12.41 18.02 -22.84
C LEU A 267 -13.57 17.14 -22.35
N ARG A 268 -13.24 16.00 -21.73
CA ARG A 268 -14.21 15.04 -21.19
C ARG A 268 -14.20 14.97 -19.67
N GLY A 269 -13.10 15.31 -19.03
CA GLY A 269 -12.99 15.43 -17.59
C GLY A 269 -13.55 16.76 -17.07
N ASN A 270 -13.65 16.87 -15.76
CA ASN A 270 -14.06 18.10 -15.09
C ASN A 270 -12.84 18.98 -14.84
N ALA A 271 -12.92 20.26 -15.21
CA ALA A 271 -11.85 21.22 -14.96
C ALA A 271 -11.54 21.33 -13.46
N LEU A 272 -10.25 21.31 -13.13
CA LEU A 272 -9.76 21.46 -11.76
C LEU A 272 -9.52 22.95 -11.45
N ALA A 273 -9.57 23.32 -10.16
CA ALA A 273 -9.59 24.73 -9.78
C ALA A 273 -8.23 25.42 -9.92
N GLN A 274 -7.13 24.70 -9.67
CA GLN A 274 -5.73 25.20 -9.75
C GLN A 274 -5.50 26.55 -9.07
N ASN A 275 -6.23 26.84 -7.99
CA ASN A 275 -6.29 28.14 -7.34
C ASN A 275 -5.70 28.14 -5.92
N SER A 276 -5.02 27.07 -5.52
CA SER A 276 -4.49 26.89 -4.17
C SER A 276 -3.20 26.06 -4.20
N ASN A 277 -2.19 26.52 -3.46
CA ASN A 277 -0.98 25.74 -3.15
C ASN A 277 -1.18 24.83 -1.92
N ALA A 278 -2.30 24.97 -1.21
CA ALA A 278 -2.67 24.06 -0.14
C ALA A 278 -3.41 22.84 -0.70
N TYR A 279 -3.21 21.69 -0.06
CA TYR A 279 -3.87 20.43 -0.37
C TYR A 279 -5.33 20.40 0.10
N ASP A 280 -6.19 19.67 -0.62
CA ASP A 280 -7.53 19.34 -0.12
C ASP A 280 -7.47 18.15 0.84
N LEU A 281 -7.64 18.42 2.13
CA LEU A 281 -7.46 17.43 3.19
C LEU A 281 -8.78 17.08 3.88
N ALA A 282 -8.97 15.79 4.13
CA ALA A 282 -9.95 15.25 5.03
C ALA A 282 -9.61 15.57 6.49
N ALA A 283 -10.63 15.42 7.35
CA ALA A 283 -10.40 15.45 8.78
C ALA A 283 -9.47 14.28 9.18
N PRO A 284 -8.66 14.45 10.24
CA PRO A 284 -7.92 13.34 10.84
C PRO A 284 -8.86 12.23 11.32
N SER A 285 -8.34 11.01 11.53
CA SER A 285 -9.16 9.86 11.96
C SER A 285 -9.82 10.07 13.33
N GLY A 286 -9.20 10.87 14.22
CA GLY A 286 -9.66 11.08 15.59
C GLY A 286 -9.49 9.86 16.50
N ILE A 287 -8.83 8.80 16.04
CA ILE A 287 -8.53 7.61 16.84
C ILE A 287 -7.17 7.83 17.49
N SER A 288 -7.13 8.09 18.80
CA SER A 288 -5.87 8.24 19.54
C SER A 288 -5.74 7.18 20.61
N TYR A 289 -4.50 6.88 20.98
CA TYR A 289 -4.16 5.98 22.07
C TYR A 289 -3.18 6.67 23.02
N SER A 290 -3.26 6.32 24.30
CA SER A 290 -2.32 6.84 25.30
C SER A 290 -1.98 5.82 26.38
N ALA A 291 -0.78 5.94 26.93
CA ALA A 291 -0.34 5.25 28.13
C ALA A 291 0.60 6.14 28.96
N ASN A 292 0.91 5.71 30.18
CA ASN A 292 2.00 6.28 30.97
C ASN A 292 3.09 5.22 31.15
N LEU A 293 4.34 5.61 30.94
CA LEU A 293 5.50 4.72 31.01
C LEU A 293 6.67 5.46 31.66
N PHE A 294 7.13 4.98 32.82
CA PHE A 294 8.20 5.62 33.62
C PHE A 294 7.98 7.11 33.90
N GLY A 295 6.71 7.52 34.04
CA GLY A 295 6.36 8.93 34.27
C GLY A 295 6.36 9.80 33.01
N ALA A 296 6.65 9.25 31.83
CA ALA A 296 6.38 9.89 30.55
C ALA A 296 4.98 9.52 30.04
N ASP A 297 4.32 10.49 29.41
CA ASP A 297 3.10 10.26 28.65
C ASP A 297 3.47 9.75 27.26
N VAL A 298 2.86 8.64 26.85
CA VAL A 298 3.05 8.03 25.52
C VAL A 298 1.75 8.21 24.76
N GLU A 299 1.81 8.87 23.61
CA GLU A 299 0.65 9.32 22.84
C GLU A 299 0.81 8.91 21.37
N LEU A 300 -0.27 8.38 20.80
CA LEU A 300 -0.43 8.14 19.37
C LEU A 300 -1.69 8.86 18.93
N HIS A 301 -1.59 9.78 17.99
CA HIS A 301 -2.72 10.57 17.51
C HIS A 301 -3.16 10.14 16.13
N ASP A 302 -4.47 10.24 15.87
CA ASP A 302 -5.08 10.05 14.56
C ASP A 302 -4.65 8.75 13.85
N PHE A 303 -4.50 7.68 14.62
CA PHE A 303 -4.16 6.36 14.12
C PHE A 303 -5.14 5.91 13.04
N ASP A 304 -4.61 5.34 11.98
CA ASP A 304 -5.33 5.01 10.78
C ASP A 304 -4.82 3.70 10.22
N THR A 305 -5.72 2.74 10.09
CA THR A 305 -5.39 1.37 9.68
C THR A 305 -4.79 1.28 8.27
N ALA A 306 -4.94 2.32 7.43
CA ALA A 306 -4.37 2.36 6.09
C ALA A 306 -3.00 3.07 6.03
N VAL A 307 -2.56 3.67 7.14
CA VAL A 307 -1.30 4.43 7.24
C VAL A 307 -0.27 3.56 7.94
N ALA A 308 0.77 3.18 7.19
CA ALA A 308 1.82 2.30 7.71
C ALA A 308 2.62 2.97 8.83
N ASP A 309 2.97 4.25 8.68
CA ASP A 309 3.91 4.93 9.56
C ASP A 309 3.19 5.98 10.41
N ASN A 310 3.32 5.88 11.74
CA ASN A 310 2.64 6.76 12.69
C ASN A 310 3.60 7.29 13.75
N ASP A 311 3.50 8.56 14.11
CA ASP A 311 4.32 9.16 15.17
C ASP A 311 3.86 8.70 16.56
N LEU A 312 4.73 7.99 17.27
CA LEU A 312 4.55 7.67 18.69
C LEU A 312 5.31 8.70 19.53
N ILE A 313 4.55 9.61 20.15
CA ILE A 313 5.08 10.76 20.87
C ILE A 313 5.22 10.42 22.35
N LEU A 314 6.43 10.56 22.88
CA LEU A 314 6.71 10.47 24.30
C LEU A 314 6.92 11.88 24.85
N ARG A 315 6.26 12.23 25.95
CA ARG A 315 6.33 13.54 26.59
C ARG A 315 6.64 13.41 28.08
N ASP A 316 7.60 14.19 28.57
CA ASP A 316 7.79 14.37 30.00
C ASP A 316 6.83 15.45 30.51
N PRO A 317 5.86 15.14 31.37
CA PRO A 317 4.90 16.13 31.87
C PRO A 317 5.53 17.20 32.78
N ALA A 318 6.70 16.92 33.39
CA ALA A 318 7.37 17.86 34.30
C ALA A 318 8.16 18.93 33.55
N THR A 319 8.80 18.55 32.43
CA THR A 319 9.68 19.45 31.67
C THR A 319 9.08 19.91 30.34
N GLY A 320 8.06 19.20 29.83
CA GLY A 320 7.49 19.39 28.50
C GLY A 320 8.37 18.87 27.36
N ALA A 321 9.52 18.25 27.67
CA ALA A 321 10.40 17.66 26.67
C ALA A 321 9.69 16.52 25.94
N THR A 322 10.06 16.28 24.68
CA THR A 322 9.46 15.25 23.83
C THR A 322 10.51 14.42 23.11
N ALA A 323 10.16 13.16 22.84
CA ALA A 323 10.85 12.27 21.91
C ALA A 323 9.81 11.60 21.01
N THR A 324 10.05 11.53 19.70
CA THR A 324 9.10 10.92 18.75
C THR A 324 9.74 9.69 18.14
N LEU A 325 9.15 8.52 18.41
CA LEU A 325 9.46 7.26 17.73
C LEU A 325 8.51 7.11 16.53
N VAL A 326 8.86 6.25 15.57
CA VAL A 326 7.92 5.88 14.50
C VAL A 326 7.38 4.49 14.79
N LEU A 327 6.06 4.36 14.81
CA LEU A 327 5.36 3.08 14.80
C LEU A 327 5.03 2.74 13.35
N HIS A 328 5.72 1.76 12.81
CA HIS A 328 5.35 1.13 11.56
C HIS A 328 4.32 0.03 11.80
N THR A 329 3.36 -0.10 10.91
CA THR A 329 2.32 -1.12 10.93
C THR A 329 2.12 -1.73 9.54
N VAL A 330 1.91 -3.04 9.52
CA VAL A 330 1.61 -3.83 8.32
C VAL A 330 0.38 -4.68 8.62
N ASP A 331 -0.67 -4.53 7.81
CA ASP A 331 -1.92 -5.29 7.94
C ASP A 331 -1.72 -6.68 7.34
N GLY A 332 -1.44 -7.68 8.17
CA GLY A 332 -1.04 -9.04 7.75
C GLY A 332 -2.05 -9.76 6.84
N LEU A 333 -1.58 -10.78 6.11
CA LEU A 333 -2.46 -11.66 5.36
C LEU A 333 -3.46 -12.37 6.29
N ARG A 334 -4.75 -12.32 5.94
CA ARG A 334 -5.87 -12.89 6.71
C ARG A 334 -6.64 -13.94 5.89
N PRO A 335 -6.87 -15.15 6.44
CA PRO A 335 -6.31 -15.64 7.70
C PRO A 335 -4.78 -15.81 7.60
N GLU A 336 -4.08 -15.64 8.72
CA GLU A 336 -2.65 -15.96 8.81
C GLU A 336 -2.47 -17.46 8.54
N LEU A 337 -1.63 -17.81 7.57
CA LEU A 337 -1.41 -19.20 7.16
C LEU A 337 0.07 -19.50 7.08
N SER A 338 0.47 -20.63 7.68
CA SER A 338 1.77 -21.23 7.38
C SER A 338 1.81 -21.78 5.95
N LEU A 339 3.02 -21.99 5.42
CA LEU A 339 3.19 -22.59 4.10
C LEU A 339 2.54 -23.99 4.00
N ASP A 340 2.58 -24.78 5.06
CA ASP A 340 1.93 -26.10 5.12
C ASP A 340 0.41 -25.99 5.10
N GLU A 341 -0.16 -25.01 5.80
CA GLU A 341 -1.59 -24.72 5.78
C GLU A 341 -2.04 -24.18 4.43
N LEU A 342 -1.27 -23.28 3.83
CA LEU A 342 -1.50 -22.83 2.46
C LEU A 342 -1.46 -24.02 1.51
N THR A 343 -0.43 -24.86 1.57
CA THR A 343 -0.30 -26.02 0.67
C THR A 343 -1.46 -27.01 0.84
N ARG A 344 -1.94 -27.21 2.07
CA ARG A 344 -3.13 -28.02 2.35
C ARG A 344 -4.39 -27.36 1.79
N ALA A 345 -4.57 -26.06 2.03
CA ALA A 345 -5.73 -25.32 1.59
C ALA A 345 -5.81 -25.16 0.06
N LEU A 346 -4.66 -25.06 -0.62
CA LEU A 346 -4.53 -25.11 -2.08
C LEU A 346 -4.88 -26.50 -2.63
N ARG A 347 -4.54 -27.59 -1.92
CA ARG A 347 -4.85 -28.97 -2.32
C ARG A 347 -6.32 -29.33 -2.12
N ASP A 348 -6.87 -28.96 -0.97
CA ASP A 348 -8.20 -29.40 -0.56
C ASP A 348 -9.31 -28.43 -1.01
N HIS A 349 -8.96 -27.24 -1.49
CA HIS A 349 -9.89 -26.16 -1.89
C HIS A 349 -10.89 -25.74 -0.80
N THR A 350 -10.69 -26.15 0.46
CA THR A 350 -11.73 -26.07 1.50
C THR A 350 -11.59 -24.92 2.48
N THR A 351 -10.46 -24.19 2.51
CA THR A 351 -10.15 -23.27 3.62
C THR A 351 -9.55 -21.92 3.20
N PHE A 352 -8.76 -21.87 2.12
CA PHE A 352 -8.13 -20.62 1.65
C PHE A 352 -9.17 -19.72 0.98
N GLY A 353 -9.18 -18.43 1.33
CA GLY A 353 -10.12 -17.45 0.75
C GLY A 353 -11.57 -17.55 1.23
N LYS A 354 -11.85 -18.33 2.28
CA LYS A 354 -13.14 -18.24 2.98
C LYS A 354 -13.12 -17.05 3.92
N ARG A 355 -14.17 -16.23 3.84
CA ARG A 355 -14.41 -15.11 4.76
C ARG A 355 -14.34 -15.60 6.22
N SER A 356 -13.34 -15.17 6.98
CA SER A 356 -13.22 -15.49 8.41
C SER A 356 -13.89 -14.41 9.26
N ALA A 357 -14.27 -14.74 10.50
CA ALA A 357 -14.86 -13.78 11.43
C ALA A 357 -13.93 -12.59 11.74
N ASP A 358 -12.62 -12.78 11.51
CA ASP A 358 -11.56 -11.78 11.69
C ASP A 358 -11.52 -10.75 10.55
N LEU A 359 -12.19 -11.02 9.42
CA LEU A 359 -12.40 -10.04 8.33
C LEU A 359 -13.61 -9.13 8.57
N ASP A 360 -14.55 -9.60 9.39
CA ASP A 360 -15.78 -8.89 9.76
C ASP A 360 -15.65 -8.13 11.11
N GLY A 361 -14.50 -8.24 11.77
CA GLY A 361 -14.25 -7.70 13.11
C GLY A 361 -13.64 -6.29 13.12
N THR A 362 -13.91 -5.55 14.19
CA THR A 362 -13.23 -4.29 14.56
C THR A 362 -11.80 -4.51 15.08
N ASP A 363 -11.41 -5.75 15.30
CA ASP A 363 -10.14 -6.14 15.90
C ASP A 363 -9.20 -6.60 14.78
N ARG A 364 -8.29 -5.71 14.38
CA ARG A 364 -7.32 -5.95 13.31
C ARG A 364 -5.92 -6.14 13.88
N LYS A 365 -5.35 -7.33 13.70
CA LYS A 365 -3.95 -7.54 14.05
C LYS A 365 -3.05 -6.92 13.00
N PHE A 366 -2.08 -6.15 13.46
CA PHE A 366 -1.01 -5.64 12.63
C PHE A 366 0.30 -6.32 13.06
N TYR A 367 1.23 -6.45 12.13
CA TYR A 367 2.62 -6.52 12.53
C TYR A 367 3.10 -5.10 12.74
N GLY A 368 3.85 -4.83 13.82
CA GLY A 368 4.36 -3.48 14.03
C GLY A 368 5.78 -3.46 14.55
N VAL A 369 6.46 -2.38 14.19
CA VAL A 369 7.88 -2.14 14.50
C VAL A 369 8.01 -0.71 15.00
N LEU A 370 8.76 -0.53 16.08
CA LEU A 370 9.19 0.80 16.49
C LEU A 370 10.54 1.11 15.87
N GLU A 371 10.62 2.24 15.17
CA GLU A 371 11.87 2.89 14.79
C GLU A 371 12.31 3.85 15.89
N LEU A 372 13.60 3.84 16.19
CA LEU A 372 14.31 4.87 16.94
C LEU A 372 15.08 5.75 15.96
N PRO A 373 14.53 6.92 15.56
CA PRO A 373 15.20 7.82 14.62
C PRO A 373 16.57 8.27 15.13
N ASP A 374 17.51 8.48 14.23
CA ASP A 374 18.86 8.98 14.55
C ASP A 374 18.83 10.30 15.34
N SER A 375 17.85 11.16 15.06
CA SER A 375 17.63 12.42 15.78
C SER A 375 17.34 12.21 17.27
N VAL A 376 16.48 11.24 17.60
CA VAL A 376 16.16 10.88 18.98
C VAL A 376 17.33 10.14 19.62
N ARG A 377 17.97 9.21 18.90
CA ARG A 377 19.13 8.47 19.39
C ARG A 377 20.28 9.40 19.79
N GLY A 378 20.57 10.40 18.95
CA GLY A 378 21.59 11.40 19.22
C GLY A 378 21.24 12.35 20.38
N ALA A 379 19.95 12.63 20.59
CA ALA A 379 19.47 13.48 21.68
C ALA A 379 19.32 12.74 23.02
N LEU A 380 19.24 11.40 23.00
CA LEU A 380 18.91 10.56 24.16
C LEU A 380 19.71 10.89 25.43
N PRO A 381 21.05 11.15 25.40
CA PRO A 381 21.80 11.47 26.61
C PRO A 381 21.37 12.78 27.30
N GLY A 382 20.74 13.70 26.57
CA GLY A 382 20.27 14.99 27.06
C GLY A 382 18.80 15.02 27.45
N LEU A 383 18.05 13.92 27.23
CA LEU A 383 16.64 13.86 27.59
C LEU A 383 16.44 13.65 29.11
N PRO A 384 15.31 14.09 29.68
CA PRO A 384 14.90 13.75 31.03
C PRO A 384 14.86 12.24 31.27
N GLU A 385 15.09 11.82 32.51
CA GLU A 385 15.16 10.40 32.89
C GLU A 385 13.94 9.59 32.44
N SER A 386 12.74 10.15 32.59
CA SER A 386 11.49 9.51 32.19
C SER A 386 11.47 9.14 30.71
N LEU A 387 11.91 10.05 29.85
CA LEU A 387 12.01 9.81 28.41
C LEU A 387 13.11 8.83 28.06
N ARG A 388 14.29 8.93 28.70
CA ARG A 388 15.39 7.99 28.45
C ARG A 388 14.97 6.55 28.77
N GLN A 389 14.39 6.35 29.94
CA GLN A 389 13.89 5.04 30.39
C GLN A 389 12.79 4.51 29.46
N ALA A 390 11.82 5.36 29.07
CA ALA A 390 10.74 4.94 28.19
C ALA A 390 11.24 4.57 26.79
N VAL A 391 12.13 5.36 26.19
CA VAL A 391 12.73 5.06 24.87
C VAL A 391 13.56 3.78 24.93
N GLU A 392 14.43 3.63 25.93
CA GLU A 392 15.26 2.44 26.08
C GLU A 392 14.41 1.18 26.31
N TYR A 393 13.33 1.28 27.09
CA TYR A 393 12.42 0.17 27.34
C TYR A 393 11.66 -0.28 26.09
N LEU A 394 11.16 0.67 25.29
CA LEU A 394 10.39 0.36 24.09
C LEU A 394 11.28 -0.21 22.97
N THR A 395 12.48 0.34 22.81
CA THR A 395 13.34 0.06 21.64
C THR A 395 14.46 -0.95 21.94
N GLY A 396 14.83 -1.11 23.22
CA GLY A 396 16.06 -1.82 23.62
C GLY A 396 17.32 -1.12 23.13
N GLY A 397 17.24 0.16 22.74
CA GLY A 397 18.34 0.93 22.15
C GLY A 397 18.68 0.58 20.70
N ARG A 398 17.88 -0.29 20.05
CA ARG A 398 18.03 -0.66 18.64
C ARG A 398 17.35 0.36 17.74
N GLU A 399 17.80 0.44 16.49
CA GLU A 399 17.15 1.25 15.45
C GLU A 399 15.73 0.75 15.16
N PHE A 400 15.56 -0.56 15.00
CA PHE A 400 14.24 -1.20 14.82
C PHE A 400 14.03 -2.31 15.87
N THR A 401 12.81 -2.40 16.41
CA THR A 401 12.47 -3.43 17.42
C THR A 401 12.36 -4.84 16.87
N ASP A 402 12.06 -5.00 15.58
CA ASP A 402 11.92 -6.29 14.91
C ASP A 402 12.20 -6.13 13.39
N TYR A 403 12.20 -7.25 12.65
CA TYR A 403 12.52 -7.38 11.21
C TYR A 403 13.99 -7.07 10.85
N GLY A 404 14.93 -7.82 11.44
CA GLY A 404 16.36 -7.74 11.14
C GLY A 404 16.71 -8.01 9.66
N GLN A 405 17.50 -9.05 9.35
CA GLN A 405 18.01 -9.31 7.99
C GLN A 405 16.97 -9.89 6.99
N GLY A 406 15.68 -9.77 7.29
CA GLY A 406 14.56 -10.31 6.52
C GLY A 406 13.77 -11.32 7.35
N ALA A 407 12.48 -11.07 7.59
CA ALA A 407 11.58 -12.06 8.21
C ALA A 407 10.85 -12.86 7.13
N GLY A 408 10.97 -14.19 7.16
CA GLY A 408 10.09 -15.12 6.43
C GLY A 408 9.06 -15.78 7.37
N PRO A 409 8.21 -16.69 6.86
CA PRO A 409 7.17 -17.37 7.65
C PRO A 409 7.68 -18.09 8.90
N ALA A 410 8.92 -18.59 8.86
CA ALA A 410 9.56 -19.30 9.96
C ALA A 410 10.05 -18.36 11.08
N ASP A 411 10.32 -17.09 10.77
CA ASP A 411 10.84 -16.11 11.73
C ASP A 411 9.72 -15.44 12.54
N LEU A 412 8.51 -15.36 11.95
CA LEU A 412 7.30 -14.81 12.58
C LEU A 412 6.75 -15.70 13.71
N ALA A 413 7.06 -17.01 13.67
CA ALA A 413 6.71 -17.95 14.74
C ALA A 413 7.69 -17.89 15.93
N GLY A 414 8.84 -17.22 15.79
CA GLY A 414 9.97 -17.33 16.72
C GLY A 414 10.52 -16.01 17.29
N HIS A 415 10.26 -14.87 16.67
CA HIS A 415 10.72 -13.57 17.16
C HIS A 415 9.52 -12.71 17.55
N GLY A 416 9.18 -12.79 18.84
CA GLY A 416 8.11 -11.99 19.43
C GLY A 416 8.54 -10.55 19.56
N ARG A 417 7.88 -9.66 18.80
CA ARG A 417 7.70 -8.23 19.10
C ARG A 417 6.67 -7.59 18.14
N SER A 418 5.44 -8.14 18.13
CA SER A 418 4.32 -7.66 17.30
C SER A 418 3.59 -6.44 17.88
N VAL A 419 2.70 -5.80 17.12
CA VAL A 419 1.79 -4.76 17.64
C VAL A 419 0.36 -5.21 17.44
N THR A 420 -0.29 -5.66 18.50
CA THR A 420 -1.71 -6.02 18.41
C THR A 420 -2.53 -4.76 18.58
N VAL A 421 -3.30 -4.37 17.57
CA VAL A 421 -4.26 -3.26 17.68
C VAL A 421 -5.67 -3.83 17.69
N ASN A 422 -6.53 -3.31 18.56
CA ASN A 422 -7.96 -3.45 18.41
C ASN A 422 -8.62 -2.09 18.69
N ILE A 423 -9.93 -2.00 18.48
CA ILE A 423 -10.67 -0.74 18.58
C ILE A 423 -10.64 -0.09 19.98
N HIS A 424 -10.19 -0.82 21.01
CA HIS A 424 -10.16 -0.35 22.39
C HIS A 424 -8.74 -0.18 22.94
N GLU A 425 -7.79 -0.98 22.46
CA GLU A 425 -6.44 -1.02 22.98
C GLU A 425 -5.41 -1.25 21.85
N MET A 426 -4.23 -0.70 22.06
CA MET A 426 -3.04 -1.01 21.27
C MET A 426 -2.03 -1.65 22.21
N VAL A 427 -1.58 -2.84 21.87
CA VAL A 427 -0.57 -3.58 22.63
C VAL A 427 0.71 -3.62 21.81
N LEU A 428 1.71 -2.88 22.27
CA LEU A 428 3.05 -2.94 21.71
C LEU A 428 3.81 -4.08 22.40
N HIS A 429 4.11 -5.14 21.67
CA HIS A 429 4.93 -6.24 22.16
C HIS A 429 6.39 -5.93 21.85
N GLY A 430 7.14 -5.58 22.90
CA GLY A 430 8.59 -5.32 22.91
C GLY A 430 9.38 -6.49 23.53
N ASP A 431 10.58 -6.20 24.07
CA ASP A 431 11.16 -7.02 25.17
C ASP A 431 10.22 -6.98 26.38
N HIS A 432 9.38 -5.95 26.42
CA HIS A 432 8.35 -5.72 27.39
C HIS A 432 7.06 -5.26 26.69
N THR A 433 5.91 -5.49 27.32
CA THR A 433 4.60 -5.15 26.75
C THR A 433 4.11 -3.79 27.24
N LEU A 434 3.73 -2.90 26.33
CA LEU A 434 3.00 -1.67 26.65
C LEU A 434 1.57 -1.77 26.13
N THR A 435 0.58 -1.61 27.01
CA THR A 435 -0.83 -1.47 26.63
C THR A 435 -1.20 0.00 26.65
N MET A 436 -1.64 0.51 25.50
CA MET A 436 -2.17 1.85 25.33
C MET A 436 -3.69 1.77 25.16
N HIS A 437 -4.40 2.69 25.79
CA HIS A 437 -5.86 2.72 25.75
C HIS A 437 -6.35 3.82 24.82
N ARG A 438 -7.44 3.56 24.11
CA ARG A 438 -8.07 4.57 23.25
C ARG A 438 -8.41 5.82 24.07
N SER A 439 -7.86 6.95 23.65
CA SER A 439 -8.05 8.26 24.27
C SER A 439 -8.86 9.14 23.32
N GLY A 440 -10.12 9.41 23.67
CA GLY A 440 -11.01 10.30 22.92
C GLY A 440 -12.25 9.63 22.31
N ARG A 441 -13.29 10.43 22.09
CA ARG A 441 -14.52 10.04 21.38
C ARG A 441 -14.40 10.42 19.90
N GLY A 442 -13.63 9.65 19.13
CA GLY A 442 -13.82 9.65 17.67
C GLY A 442 -15.17 8.99 17.34
N PRO A 443 -15.88 9.38 16.27
CA PRO A 443 -17.02 8.60 15.80
C PRO A 443 -16.55 7.15 15.61
N ASP A 444 -17.33 6.19 16.09
CA ASP A 444 -17.01 4.78 15.90
C ASP A 444 -16.76 4.54 14.41
N ALA A 445 -15.53 4.15 14.06
CA ALA A 445 -15.19 3.68 12.74
C ALA A 445 -15.85 2.32 12.55
N GLY A 446 -17.17 2.34 12.37
CA GLY A 446 -17.99 1.22 11.96
C GLY A 446 -18.19 1.26 10.45
N SER A 447 -18.06 0.06 9.85
CA SER A 447 -18.21 -0.34 8.45
C SER A 447 -17.00 -0.11 7.54
#